data_AF-A0A929E9G4-F1
#
_entry.id   AF-A0A929E9G4-F1
#
_cell.length_a   1.000
_cell.length_b   1.000
_cell.length_c   1.000
_cell.angle_alpha   90.00
_cell.angle_beta   90.00
_cell.angle_gamma   90.00
#
_symmetry.space_group_name_H-M   'P 1'
#
loop_
_entity.id
_entity.type
_entity.pdbx_description
1 polymer ?
#
loop_
_entity_poly.entity_id
_entity_poly.type
_entity_poly.pdbx_seq_one_letter_code
_entity_poly.pdbx_strand_id
1 'polypeptide(L)'
;MAEIEKEVQPESAEEEEIQEEKGLLDQIIDEGRMAREESQKAYAKDLIGEFVGQIMEGTMVISKDTETMINARISQIDKLISMQLNEVMHNPEFQKLEGSWRGLHYLVHQSETGERLKIRVMNV
;
A
#
# COMPACT_ATOMS: atom_id res chain seq x y z
N MET A 1 -19.00 -28.56 -67.80
CA MET A 1 -20.07 -27.63 -67.37
C MET A 1 -20.73 -28.33 -66.19
N ALA A 2 -20.22 -28.23 -64.95
CA ALA A 2 -20.27 -27.08 -64.03
C ALA A 2 -21.74 -26.65 -63.82
N GLU A 3 -22.39 -26.72 -62.66
CA GLU A 3 -22.02 -26.75 -61.23
C GLU A 3 -23.00 -27.68 -60.47
N ILE A 4 -22.63 -28.13 -59.26
CA ILE A 4 -23.50 -28.16 -58.06
C ILE A 4 -22.56 -28.13 -56.85
N GLU A 5 -22.73 -27.08 -56.05
CA GLU A 5 -22.11 -26.83 -54.76
C GLU A 5 -22.28 -28.01 -53.80
N LYS A 6 -21.21 -28.38 -53.11
CA LYS A 6 -21.31 -29.03 -51.82
C LYS A 6 -20.46 -28.21 -50.85
N GLU A 7 -21.17 -27.49 -49.98
CA GLU A 7 -20.63 -26.69 -48.89
C GLU A 7 -19.53 -27.43 -48.13
N VAL A 8 -18.36 -26.82 -48.10
CA VAL A 8 -17.36 -27.09 -47.07
C VAL A 8 -17.72 -26.20 -45.90
N GLN A 9 -18.46 -26.74 -44.94
CA GLN A 9 -18.55 -26.16 -43.61
C GLN A 9 -17.19 -26.38 -42.92
N PRO A 10 -16.51 -25.32 -42.44
CA PRO A 10 -15.38 -25.50 -41.57
C PRO A 10 -15.88 -26.05 -40.23
N GLU A 11 -15.27 -27.17 -39.85
CA GLU A 11 -15.22 -27.74 -38.51
C GLU A 11 -15.11 -26.61 -37.48
N SER A 12 -16.19 -26.38 -36.73
CA SER A 12 -16.17 -25.54 -35.55
C SER A 12 -15.22 -26.20 -34.56
N ALA A 13 -14.02 -25.64 -34.44
CA ALA A 13 -13.15 -25.87 -33.32
C ALA A 13 -13.97 -25.64 -32.05
N GLU A 14 -14.18 -26.72 -31.29
CA GLU A 14 -14.53 -26.62 -29.89
C GLU A 14 -13.43 -25.76 -29.26
N GLU A 15 -13.78 -24.51 -28.94
CA GLU A 15 -13.05 -23.74 -27.94
C GLU A 15 -13.18 -24.54 -26.64
N GLU A 16 -12.18 -25.35 -26.35
CA GLU A 16 -11.93 -25.82 -24.99
C GLU A 16 -11.80 -24.55 -24.15
N GLU A 17 -12.89 -24.20 -23.44
CA GLU A 17 -12.83 -23.33 -22.28
C GLU A 17 -11.83 -23.95 -21.32
N ILE A 18 -10.60 -23.46 -21.38
CA ILE A 18 -9.64 -23.60 -20.29
C ILE A 18 -10.29 -22.84 -19.13
N GLN A 19 -11.08 -23.56 -18.33
CA GLN A 19 -11.42 -23.12 -16.99
C GLN A 19 -10.08 -23.03 -16.26
N GLU A 20 -9.46 -21.84 -16.29
CA GLU A 20 -8.44 -21.49 -15.32
C GLU A 20 -9.10 -21.72 -13.96
N GLU A 21 -8.72 -22.81 -13.27
CA GLU A 21 -9.00 -22.96 -11.85
C GLU A 21 -8.45 -21.70 -11.20
N LYS A 22 -9.36 -20.80 -10.81
CA LYS A 22 -9.00 -19.56 -10.12
C LYS A 22 -8.08 -19.94 -8.98
N GLY A 23 -6.85 -19.46 -9.03
CA GLY A 23 -5.85 -19.81 -8.03
C GLY A 23 -6.36 -19.48 -6.64
N LEU A 24 -5.97 -20.25 -5.62
CA LEU A 24 -6.41 -20.05 -4.23
C LEU A 24 -6.22 -18.59 -3.76
N LEU A 25 -5.19 -17.90 -4.23
CA LEU A 25 -4.96 -16.48 -3.96
C LEU A 25 -6.04 -15.57 -4.57
N ASP A 26 -6.50 -15.85 -5.79
CA ASP A 26 -7.59 -15.10 -6.43
C ASP A 26 -8.92 -15.34 -5.71
N GLN A 27 -9.17 -16.56 -5.25
CA GLN A 27 -10.35 -16.87 -4.43
C GLN A 27 -10.34 -16.10 -3.10
N ILE A 28 -9.20 -16.04 -2.40
CA ILE A 28 -9.08 -15.29 -1.15
C ILE A 28 -9.27 -13.79 -1.36
N ILE A 29 -8.78 -13.23 -2.47
CA ILE A 29 -8.94 -11.80 -2.79
C ILE A 29 -10.40 -11.46 -3.12
N ASP A 30 -11.05 -12.32 -3.89
CA ASP A 30 -12.46 -12.16 -4.27
C ASP A 30 -13.39 -12.32 -3.05
N GLU A 31 -13.20 -13.37 -2.24
CA GLU A 31 -13.99 -13.63 -1.01
C GLU A 31 -13.72 -12.60 0.09
N GLY A 32 -12.45 -12.21 0.27
CA GLY A 32 -12.00 -11.21 1.23
C GLY A 32 -12.35 -9.78 0.85
N ARG A 33 -12.91 -9.55 -0.36
CA ARG A 33 -13.28 -8.23 -0.91
C ARG A 33 -12.12 -7.22 -0.84
N MET A 34 -10.89 -7.69 -1.02
CA MET A 34 -9.66 -6.91 -0.88
C MET A 34 -9.41 -6.00 -2.09
N ALA A 35 -9.96 -6.35 -3.25
CA ALA A 35 -9.92 -5.55 -4.47
C ALA A 35 -11.34 -5.17 -4.90
N ARG A 36 -11.61 -3.87 -5.02
CA ARG A 36 -12.87 -3.35 -5.57
C ARG A 36 -12.81 -3.20 -7.09
N GLU A 37 -11.59 -3.07 -7.61
CA GLU A 37 -11.27 -2.93 -9.03
C GLU A 37 -10.19 -3.93 -9.42
N GLU A 38 -10.17 -4.37 -10.68
CA GLU A 38 -9.16 -5.33 -11.19
C GLU A 38 -7.72 -4.82 -11.02
N SER A 39 -7.52 -3.49 -11.12
CA SER A 39 -6.24 -2.80 -10.91
C SER A 39 -5.67 -3.03 -9.50
N GLN A 40 -6.51 -3.31 -8.51
CA GLN A 40 -6.12 -3.49 -7.11
C GLN A 40 -5.74 -4.94 -6.79
N LYS A 41 -6.09 -5.90 -7.65
CA LYS A 41 -5.81 -7.32 -7.39
C LYS A 41 -4.32 -7.62 -7.33
N ALA A 42 -3.52 -6.99 -8.20
CA ALA A 42 -2.06 -7.15 -8.17
C ALA A 42 -1.48 -6.72 -6.80
N TYR A 43 -1.88 -5.54 -6.33
CA TYR A 43 -1.47 -5.04 -5.01
C TYR A 43 -1.96 -5.94 -3.87
N ALA A 44 -3.20 -6.46 -3.95
CA ALA A 44 -3.72 -7.39 -2.95
C ALA A 44 -2.96 -8.73 -2.93
N LYS A 45 -2.54 -9.26 -4.10
CA LYS A 45 -1.69 -10.45 -4.21
C LYS A 45 -0.34 -10.22 -3.53
N ASP A 46 0.29 -9.08 -3.77
CA ASP A 46 1.58 -8.73 -3.16
C ASP A 46 1.47 -8.65 -1.63
N LEU A 47 0.43 -8.00 -1.10
CA LEU A 47 0.19 -7.90 0.34
C LEU A 47 0.01 -9.27 1.01
N ILE A 48 -0.80 -10.15 0.41
CA ILE A 48 -1.02 -11.49 0.94
C ILE A 48 0.27 -12.32 0.82
N GLY A 49 1.00 -12.20 -0.28
CA GLY A 49 2.29 -12.86 -0.49
C GLY A 49 3.31 -12.49 0.59
N GLU A 50 3.47 -11.20 0.85
CA GLU A 50 4.34 -10.69 1.93
C GLU A 50 3.90 -11.19 3.31
N PHE A 51 2.59 -11.17 3.60
CA PHE A 51 2.06 -11.65 4.86
C PHE A 51 2.36 -13.14 5.08
N VAL A 52 2.12 -13.97 4.06
CA VAL A 52 2.43 -15.42 4.11
C VAL A 52 3.94 -15.64 4.24
N GLY A 53 4.76 -14.87 3.52
CA GLY A 53 6.22 -14.90 3.65
C GLY A 53 6.68 -14.65 5.09
N GLN A 54 6.16 -13.60 5.73
CA GLN A 54 6.49 -13.25 7.12
C GLN A 54 6.04 -14.30 8.14
N ILE A 55 4.95 -15.02 7.85
CA ILE A 55 4.52 -16.18 8.65
C ILE A 55 5.51 -17.34 8.48
N MET A 56 5.90 -17.64 7.24
CA MET A 56 6.83 -18.74 6.93
C MET A 56 8.23 -18.53 7.49
N GLU A 57 8.68 -17.28 7.57
CA GLU A 57 9.95 -16.89 8.21
C GLU A 57 9.94 -17.08 9.74
N GLY A 58 8.79 -17.40 10.33
CA GLY A 58 8.64 -17.58 11.77
C GLY A 58 8.63 -16.26 12.55
N THR A 59 8.51 -15.12 11.85
CA THR A 59 8.49 -13.79 12.45
C THR A 59 7.17 -13.50 13.18
N MET A 60 6.19 -14.42 13.10
CA MET A 60 4.84 -14.26 13.60
C MET A 60 4.36 -15.54 14.30
N VAL A 61 3.86 -15.42 15.54
CA VAL A 61 3.29 -16.54 16.29
C VAL A 61 1.83 -16.71 15.89
N ILE A 62 1.52 -17.77 15.14
CA ILE A 62 0.15 -18.09 14.76
C ILE A 62 -0.63 -18.46 16.04
N SER A 63 -1.61 -17.64 16.38
CA SER A 63 -2.51 -17.82 17.52
C SER A 63 -3.91 -18.16 17.02
N LYS A 64 -4.74 -18.80 17.87
CA LYS A 64 -6.17 -19.03 17.54
C LYS A 64 -6.93 -17.74 17.27
N ASP A 65 -6.45 -16.64 17.82
CA ASP A 65 -6.93 -15.29 17.56
C ASP A 65 -5.97 -14.59 16.58
N THR A 66 -6.33 -14.64 15.30
CA THR A 66 -5.58 -14.01 14.21
C THR A 66 -5.62 -12.48 14.31
N GLU A 67 -6.72 -11.90 14.81
CA GLU A 67 -6.87 -10.45 14.93
C GLU A 67 -5.91 -9.88 15.99
N THR A 68 -5.90 -10.49 17.18
CA THR A 68 -4.96 -10.10 18.24
C THR A 68 -3.51 -10.24 17.79
N MET A 69 -3.22 -11.30 17.03
CA MET A 69 -1.88 -11.52 16.48
C MET A 69 -1.49 -10.42 15.48
N ILE A 70 -2.38 -10.05 14.55
CA ILE A 70 -2.13 -8.98 13.58
C ILE A 70 -1.90 -7.65 14.30
N ASN A 71 -2.74 -7.32 15.29
CA ASN A 71 -2.59 -6.11 16.10
C ASN A 71 -1.26 -6.09 16.88
N ALA A 72 -0.83 -7.23 17.42
CA ALA A 72 0.47 -7.35 18.07
C ALA A 72 1.63 -7.10 17.08
N ARG A 73 1.52 -7.61 15.85
CA ARG A 73 2.51 -7.36 14.79
C ARG A 73 2.55 -5.88 14.38
N ILE A 74 1.39 -5.25 14.21
CA ILE A 74 1.30 -3.81 13.91
C ILE A 74 2.00 -3.01 15.01
N SER A 75 1.71 -3.30 16.28
CA SER A 75 2.36 -2.62 17.41
C SER A 75 3.89 -2.78 17.44
N GLN A 76 4.41 -3.95 17.06
CA GLN A 76 5.86 -4.17 16.93
C GLN A 76 6.46 -3.30 15.81
N ILE A 77 5.81 -3.24 14.65
CA ILE A 77 6.23 -2.39 13.53
C ILE A 77 6.19 -0.92 13.95
N ASP A 78 5.10 -0.47 14.57
CA ASP A 78 4.95 0.90 15.06
C ASP A 78 6.03 1.27 16.06
N LYS A 79 6.42 0.33 16.93
CA LYS A 79 7.53 0.54 17.87
C LYS A 79 8.86 0.73 17.15
N LEU A 80 9.15 -0.08 16.12
CA LEU A 80 10.38 0.05 15.33
C LEU A 80 10.42 1.38 14.57
N ILE A 81 9.31 1.73 13.91
CA ILE A 81 9.17 3.01 13.21
C ILE A 81 9.31 4.17 14.19
N SER A 82 8.64 4.09 15.35
CA SER A 82 8.72 5.12 16.38
C SER A 82 10.13 5.29 16.91
N MET A 83 10.87 4.20 17.15
CA MET A 83 12.27 4.27 17.58
C MET A 83 13.13 4.97 16.54
N GLN A 84 13.02 4.58 15.26
CA GLN A 84 13.80 5.19 14.19
C GLN A 84 13.45 6.67 13.99
N LEU A 85 12.15 7.01 14.03
CA LEU A 85 11.69 8.37 13.94
C LEU A 85 12.18 9.19 15.14
N ASN A 86 12.20 8.60 16.33
CA ASN A 86 12.70 9.25 17.54
C ASN A 86 14.17 9.65 17.38
N GLU A 87 15.02 8.77 16.86
CA GLU A 87 16.43 9.07 16.58
C GLU A 87 16.60 10.24 15.60
N VAL A 88 15.79 10.27 14.53
CA VAL A 88 15.83 11.36 13.54
C VAL A 88 15.34 12.68 14.15
N MET A 89 14.19 12.67 14.82
CA MET A 89 13.56 13.86 15.40
C MET A 89 14.33 14.44 16.59
N HIS A 90 15.07 13.61 17.32
CA HIS A 90 15.89 14.04 18.47
C HIS A 90 17.34 14.33 18.11
N ASN A 91 17.70 14.27 16.81
CA ASN A 91 19.00 14.70 16.37
C ASN A 91 19.20 16.22 16.67
N PRO A 92 20.29 16.63 17.36
CA PRO A 92 20.50 18.03 17.73
C PRO A 92 20.53 19.01 16.56
N GLU A 93 21.05 18.60 15.40
CA GLU A 93 21.09 19.45 14.21
C GLU A 93 19.69 19.64 13.63
N PHE A 94 18.91 18.55 13.56
CA PHE A 94 17.52 18.60 13.12
C PHE A 94 16.66 19.46 14.06
N GLN A 95 16.78 19.28 15.37
CA GLN A 95 16.02 20.06 16.36
C GLN A 95 16.35 21.55 16.31
N LYS A 96 17.61 21.92 16.07
CA LYS A 96 18.00 23.34 15.91
C LYS A 96 17.33 23.96 14.68
N LEU A 97 17.30 23.22 13.57
CA LEU A 97 16.64 23.65 12.35
C LEU A 97 15.12 23.72 12.55
N GLU A 98 14.51 22.67 13.10
CA GLU A 98 13.08 22.58 13.40
C GLU A 98 12.65 23.71 14.33
N GLY A 99 13.40 23.98 15.40
CA GLY A 99 13.13 25.07 16.34
C GLY A 99 13.09 26.44 15.63
N SER A 100 14.03 26.68 14.72
CA SER A 100 14.10 27.91 13.93
C SER A 100 12.90 28.03 12.98
N TRP A 101 12.52 26.95 12.29
CA TRP A 101 11.37 26.91 11.39
C TRP A 101 10.04 26.98 12.11
N ARG A 102 9.88 26.32 13.27
CA ARG A 102 8.68 26.41 14.11
C ARG A 102 8.52 27.80 14.70
N GLY A 103 9.62 28.44 15.10
CA GLY A 103 9.62 29.83 15.53
C GLY A 103 9.18 30.79 14.42
N LEU A 104 9.73 30.62 13.20
CA LEU A 104 9.29 31.39 12.05
C LEU A 104 7.82 31.13 11.68
N HIS A 105 7.41 29.86 11.67
CA HIS A 105 6.03 29.46 11.41
C HIS A 105 5.07 30.11 12.42
N TYR A 106 5.43 30.09 13.71
CA TYR A 106 4.69 30.77 14.77
C TYR A 106 4.60 32.27 14.49
N LEU A 107 5.71 32.94 14.19
CA LEU A 107 5.74 34.37 13.89
C LEU A 107 4.79 34.73 12.73
N VAL A 108 4.79 33.92 11.66
CA VAL A 108 3.92 34.14 10.50
C VAL A 108 2.46 33.92 10.86
N HIS A 109 2.12 32.83 11.56
CA HIS A 109 0.73 32.48 11.86
C HIS A 109 0.09 33.34 12.95
N GLN A 110 0.89 33.89 13.86
CA GLN A 110 0.41 34.75 14.95
C GLN A 110 0.50 36.24 14.61
N SER A 111 1.01 36.60 13.43
CA SER A 111 1.00 37.98 12.95
C SER A 111 -0.13 38.15 11.94
N GLU A 112 -0.99 39.13 12.13
CA GLU A 112 -1.94 39.55 11.11
C GLU A 112 -1.20 40.32 10.00
N THR A 113 -0.58 39.59 9.08
CA THR A 113 0.09 40.18 7.92
C THR A 113 -0.95 40.66 6.92
N GLY A 114 -1.09 41.99 6.79
CA GLY A 114 -1.85 42.67 5.74
C GLY A 114 -0.94 43.59 4.91
N GLU A 115 -1.53 44.51 4.13
CA GLU A 115 -0.75 45.42 3.27
C GLU A 115 0.29 46.27 4.04
N ARG A 116 0.03 46.53 5.33
CA ARG A 116 0.85 47.38 6.20
C ARG A 116 1.96 46.64 6.95
N LEU A 117 1.94 45.31 7.01
CA LEU A 117 2.90 44.51 7.77
C LEU A 117 3.57 43.47 6.87
N LYS A 118 4.89 43.55 6.75
CA LYS A 118 5.69 42.65 5.92
C LYS A 118 6.76 41.97 6.76
N ILE A 119 6.79 40.64 6.72
CA ILE A 119 7.86 39.82 7.33
C ILE A 119 8.90 39.54 6.23
N ARG A 120 10.17 39.84 6.50
CA ARG A 120 11.30 39.51 5.61
C ARG A 120 12.26 38.62 6.37
N VAL A 121 12.56 37.45 5.82
CA VAL A 121 13.46 36.47 6.42
C VAL A 121 14.81 36.56 5.72
N MET A 122 15.88 36.59 6.50
CA MET A 122 17.26 36.49 6.02
C MET A 122 17.89 35.30 6.69
N ASN A 123 18.35 34.33 5.89
CA ASN A 123 19.11 33.18 6.36
C ASN A 123 20.60 33.57 6.38
N VAL A 124 21.23 33.53 7.55
CA VAL A 124 22.65 33.86 7.76
C VAL A 124 23.45 32.65 8.23
#